data_AF-A0A972QNA9-F1
#
_entry.id   AF-A0A972QNA9-F1
#
_cell.length_a   1.000
_cell.length_b   1.000
_cell.length_c   1.000
_cell.angle_alpha   90.00
_cell.angle_beta   90.00
_cell.angle_gamma   90.00
#
_symmetry.space_group_name_H-M   'P 1'
#
loop_
_entity.id
_entity.type
_entity.pdbx_description
1 polymer ?
#
loop_
_entity_poly.entity_id
_entity_poly.type
_entity_poly.pdbx_seq_one_letter_code
_entity_poly.pdbx_strand_id
1 'polypeptide(L)'
;IYPIYRLRWQIELFFKSIKSMLHADQITSENANIVLVTAYSSILASLIANSIIIEYAVVSAKIELKSVTAQRITFVFSLIANDLAKCILKKDFPPKTFIENLANLLPLLICPNRKHRPTSLEVVTMFDAV
;
A
#
# COMPACT_ATOMS: atom_id res chain seq x y z
N ILE A 1 -25.75 7.55 1.02
CA ILE A 1 -25.14 8.21 -0.16
C ILE A 1 -23.66 8.59 0.08
N TYR A 2 -23.34 9.37 1.13
CA TYR A 2 -21.96 9.81 1.45
C TYR A 2 -20.90 8.69 1.64
N PRO A 3 -21.23 7.53 2.25
CA PRO A 3 -20.24 6.46 2.49
C PRO A 3 -19.78 5.76 1.20
N ILE A 4 -20.73 5.45 0.31
CA ILE A 4 -20.47 4.85 -1.01
C ILE A 4 -19.62 5.78 -1.86
N TYR A 5 -19.89 7.09 -1.83
CA TYR A 5 -19.08 8.08 -2.54
C TYR A 5 -17.64 8.14 -1.99
N ARG A 6 -17.46 8.01 -0.66
CA ARG A 6 -16.13 7.93 -0.05
C ARG A 6 -15.38 6.67 -0.48
N LEU A 7 -16.03 5.52 -0.59
CA LEU A 7 -15.42 4.28 -1.09
C LEU A 7 -14.97 4.43 -2.55
N ARG A 8 -15.82 4.99 -3.42
CA ARG A 8 -15.44 5.31 -4.81
C ARG A 8 -14.17 6.15 -4.85
N TRP A 9 -14.08 7.18 -4.00
CA TRP A 9 -12.91 8.05 -3.93
C TRP A 9 -11.64 7.31 -3.47
N GLN A 10 -11.77 6.33 -2.56
CA GLN A 10 -10.64 5.50 -2.15
C GLN A 10 -10.10 4.64 -3.30
N ILE A 11 -11.00 4.07 -4.12
CA ILE A 11 -10.61 3.33 -5.33
C ILE A 11 -9.87 4.26 -6.31
N GLU A 12 -10.38 5.47 -6.52
CA GLU A 12 -9.75 6.45 -7.40
C GLU A 12 -8.35 6.87 -6.92
N LEU A 13 -8.21 7.16 -5.62
CA LEU A 13 -6.92 7.50 -5.01
C LEU A 13 -5.93 6.34 -5.10
N PHE A 14 -6.39 5.10 -4.94
CA PHE A 14 -5.57 3.91 -5.10
C PHE A 14 -5.01 3.82 -6.53
N PHE A 15 -5.86 3.88 -7.56
CA PHE A 15 -5.39 3.85 -8.95
C PHE A 15 -4.50 5.05 -9.31
N LYS A 16 -4.76 6.23 -8.74
CA LYS A 16 -3.90 7.41 -8.92
C LYS A 16 -2.52 7.19 -8.30
N SER A 17 -2.46 6.60 -7.10
CA SER A 17 -1.20 6.27 -6.44
C SER A 17 -0.40 5.21 -7.20
N ILE A 18 -1.07 4.18 -7.73
CA ILE A 18 -0.43 3.17 -8.58
C ILE A 18 0.15 3.86 -9.81
N LYS A 19 -0.64 4.58 -10.61
CA LYS A 19 -0.13 5.26 -11.81
C LYS A 19 1.11 6.13 -11.54
N SER A 20 1.10 6.88 -10.44
CA SER A 20 2.24 7.70 -10.01
C SER A 20 3.46 6.86 -9.61
N MET A 21 3.26 5.75 -8.90
CA MET A 21 4.32 4.87 -8.41
C MET A 21 4.96 4.05 -9.53
N LEU A 22 4.17 3.71 -10.55
CA LEU A 22 4.64 2.92 -11.69
C LEU A 22 5.36 3.75 -12.74
N HIS A 23 5.36 5.07 -12.59
CA HIS A 23 5.73 5.98 -13.66
C HIS A 23 5.14 5.51 -14.98
N ALA A 24 3.83 5.20 -14.99
CA ALA A 24 3.18 4.59 -16.16
C ALA A 24 3.41 5.42 -17.44
N ASP A 25 3.52 6.73 -17.27
CA ASP A 25 3.82 7.71 -18.32
C ASP A 25 5.26 7.60 -18.88
N GLN A 26 6.14 6.85 -18.22
CA GLN A 26 7.53 6.57 -18.62
C GLN A 26 7.71 5.18 -19.25
N ILE A 27 6.64 4.40 -19.43
CA ILE A 27 6.70 3.11 -20.14
C ILE A 27 6.77 3.39 -21.65
N THR A 28 7.97 3.51 -22.20
CA THR A 28 8.21 3.87 -23.61
C THR A 28 8.30 2.66 -24.56
N SER A 29 7.41 1.68 -24.42
CA SER A 29 7.39 0.49 -25.29
C SER A 29 6.30 0.56 -26.35
N GLU A 30 6.67 0.35 -27.62
CA GLU A 30 5.71 0.23 -28.73
C GLU A 30 4.91 -1.09 -28.68
N ASN A 31 5.42 -2.11 -27.99
CA ASN A 31 4.75 -3.39 -27.84
C ASN A 31 3.71 -3.35 -26.72
N ALA A 32 2.44 -3.47 -27.08
CA ALA A 32 1.31 -3.47 -26.16
C ALA A 32 1.40 -4.57 -25.08
N ASN A 33 1.96 -5.74 -25.40
CA ASN A 33 2.09 -6.83 -24.44
C ASN A 33 3.08 -6.47 -23.32
N ILE A 34 4.18 -5.78 -23.65
CA ILE A 34 5.17 -5.34 -22.66
C ILE A 34 4.53 -4.30 -21.73
N VAL A 35 3.75 -3.37 -22.29
CA VAL A 35 3.02 -2.35 -21.51
C VAL A 35 2.04 -3.02 -20.55
N LEU A 36 1.23 -3.97 -21.03
CA LEU A 36 0.25 -4.70 -20.22
C LEU A 36 0.90 -5.52 -19.12
N VAL A 37 1.93 -6.31 -19.44
CA VAL A 37 2.66 -7.10 -18.44
C VAL A 37 3.26 -6.19 -17.37
N THR A 38 3.88 -5.09 -17.77
CA THR A 38 4.46 -4.11 -16.83
C THR A 38 3.39 -3.54 -15.90
N ALA A 39 2.23 -3.15 -16.43
CA ALA A 39 1.11 -2.62 -15.65
C ALA A 39 0.55 -3.68 -14.67
N TYR A 40 0.35 -4.93 -15.11
CA TYR A 40 -0.17 -5.99 -14.24
C TYR A 40 0.83 -6.41 -13.16
N SER A 41 2.09 -6.64 -13.51
CA SER A 41 3.15 -6.98 -12.53
C SER A 41 3.26 -5.92 -11.45
N SER A 42 3.10 -4.66 -11.85
CA SER A 42 3.14 -3.51 -10.98
C SER A 42 1.97 -3.41 -10.01
N ILE A 43 0.74 -3.61 -10.48
CA ILE A 43 -0.45 -3.70 -9.62
C ILE A 43 -0.27 -4.84 -8.62
N LEU A 44 0.20 -5.99 -9.09
CA LEU A 44 0.40 -7.19 -8.28
C LEU A 44 1.49 -6.96 -7.22
N ALA A 45 2.59 -6.31 -7.58
CA ALA A 45 3.64 -5.92 -6.63
C ALA A 45 3.12 -4.97 -5.54
N SER A 46 2.28 -3.99 -5.90
CA SER A 46 1.66 -3.09 -4.93
C SER A 46 0.72 -3.83 -3.97
N LEU A 47 -0.08 -4.77 -4.47
CA LEU A 47 -0.98 -5.58 -3.64
C LEU A 47 -0.21 -6.48 -2.66
N ILE A 48 0.83 -7.17 -3.15
CA ILE A 48 1.68 -8.03 -2.31
C ILE A 48 2.36 -7.18 -1.22
N ALA A 49 2.95 -6.05 -1.60
CA ALA A 49 3.63 -5.17 -0.66
C ALA A 49 2.68 -4.60 0.39
N ASN A 50 1.47 -4.17 -0.01
CA ASN A 50 0.45 -3.73 0.93
C ASN A 50 0.10 -4.85 1.93
N SER A 51 -0.05 -6.09 1.46
CA SER A 51 -0.31 -7.24 2.34
C SER A 51 0.81 -7.44 3.36
N ILE A 52 2.06 -7.45 2.91
CA ILE A 52 3.24 -7.64 3.79
C ILE A 52 3.34 -6.52 4.83
N ILE A 53 3.21 -5.26 4.41
CA ILE A 53 3.31 -4.11 5.31
C ILE A 53 2.19 -4.13 6.34
N ILE A 54 0.95 -4.42 5.91
CA ILE A 54 -0.21 -4.50 6.80
C ILE A 54 -0.05 -5.65 7.80
N GLU A 55 0.25 -6.86 7.34
CA GLU A 55 0.43 -8.01 8.23
C GLU A 55 1.54 -7.76 9.25
N TYR A 56 2.68 -7.24 8.80
CA TYR A 56 3.79 -6.95 9.70
C TYR A 56 3.44 -5.85 10.71
N ALA A 57 2.73 -4.80 10.31
CA ALA A 57 2.29 -3.74 11.21
C ALA A 57 1.28 -4.23 12.26
N VAL A 58 0.35 -5.09 11.87
CA VAL A 58 -0.66 -5.63 12.80
C VAL A 58 -0.03 -6.64 13.76
N VAL A 59 0.75 -7.58 13.24
CA VAL A 59 1.29 -8.71 14.01
C VAL A 59 2.49 -8.29 14.86
N SER A 60 3.49 -7.64 14.26
CA SER A 60 4.74 -7.32 14.96
C SER A 60 4.63 -6.06 15.81
N ALA A 61 3.92 -5.04 15.31
CA ALA A 61 3.89 -3.73 15.95
C ALA A 61 2.64 -3.50 16.81
N LYS A 62 1.69 -4.45 16.82
CA LYS A 62 0.38 -4.32 17.47
C LYS A 62 -0.33 -3.01 17.10
N ILE A 63 -0.07 -2.51 15.90
CA ILE A 63 -0.69 -1.29 15.39
C ILE A 63 -2.13 -1.64 15.04
N GLU A 64 -3.09 -0.91 15.59
CA GLU A 64 -4.47 -1.04 15.16
C GLU A 64 -4.57 -0.77 13.66
N LEU A 65 -5.05 -1.75 12.89
CA LEU A 65 -5.22 -1.66 11.43
C LEU A 65 -5.87 -0.35 10.98
N LYS A 66 -6.86 0.10 11.75
CA LYS A 66 -7.63 1.32 11.54
C LYS A 66 -6.79 2.62 11.61
N SER A 67 -5.58 2.59 12.20
CA SER A 67 -4.65 3.74 12.27
C SER A 67 -3.79 3.90 11.04
N VAL A 68 -3.78 2.91 10.16
CA VAL A 68 -2.96 2.86 8.97
C VAL A 68 -3.79 3.32 7.77
N THR A 69 -3.29 4.28 7.01
CA THR A 69 -3.96 4.77 5.80
C THR A 69 -3.26 4.26 4.55
N ALA A 70 -4.01 4.07 3.45
CA ALA A 70 -3.43 3.65 2.17
C ALA A 70 -2.27 4.55 1.72
N GLN A 71 -2.39 5.87 1.90
CA GLN A 71 -1.32 6.83 1.59
C GLN A 71 -0.03 6.58 2.40
N ARG A 72 -0.15 6.26 3.69
CA ARG A 72 1.00 5.96 4.54
C ARG A 72 1.63 4.62 4.18
N ILE A 73 0.81 3.63 3.81
CA ILE A 73 1.31 2.35 3.28
C ILE A 73 2.09 2.58 1.98
N THR A 74 1.53 3.33 1.02
CA THR A 74 2.23 3.66 -0.23
C THR A 74 3.53 4.42 0.04
N PHE A 75 3.53 5.36 0.98
CA PHE A 75 4.74 6.08 1.37
C PHE A 75 5.81 5.14 1.95
N VAL A 76 5.47 4.31 2.93
CA VAL A 76 6.40 3.33 3.49
C VAL A 76 6.86 2.33 2.43
N PHE A 77 5.96 1.90 1.54
CA PHE A 77 6.31 1.04 0.42
C PHE A 77 7.35 1.69 -0.49
N SER A 78 7.19 2.96 -0.87
CA SER A 78 8.17 3.64 -1.73
C SER A 78 9.58 3.69 -1.13
N LEU A 79 9.69 3.67 0.20
CA LEU A 79 10.98 3.65 0.91
C LEU A 79 11.63 2.26 0.93
N ILE A 80 10.83 1.19 0.93
CA ILE A 80 11.32 -0.20 1.00
C ILE A 80 11.25 -0.95 -0.34
N ALA A 81 10.66 -0.37 -1.38
CA ALA A 81 10.40 -1.05 -2.65
C ALA A 81 11.68 -1.59 -3.29
N ASN A 82 12.78 -0.83 -3.21
CA ASN A 82 14.09 -1.26 -3.70
C ASN A 82 14.65 -2.43 -2.87
N ASP A 83 14.51 -2.40 -1.55
CA ASP A 83 14.96 -3.50 -0.68
C ASP A 83 14.12 -4.77 -0.91
N LEU A 84 12.81 -4.62 -1.12
CA LEU A 84 11.93 -5.72 -1.51
C LEU A 84 12.34 -6.31 -2.87
N ALA A 85 12.65 -5.46 -3.85
CA ALA A 85 13.13 -5.91 -5.16
C ALA A 85 14.45 -6.68 -5.04
N LYS A 86 15.40 -6.22 -4.22
CA LYS A 86 16.66 -6.92 -3.94
C LYS A 86 16.44 -8.28 -3.26
N CYS A 87 15.50 -8.35 -2.32
CA CYS A 87 15.09 -9.61 -1.68
C CYS A 87 14.55 -10.62 -2.70
N ILE A 88 13.64 -10.18 -3.59
CA ILE A 88 12.98 -11.05 -4.56
C ILE A 88 13.95 -11.52 -5.66
N LEU A 89 14.79 -10.60 -6.18
CA LEU A 89 15.64 -10.86 -7.33
C LEU A 89 16.97 -11.58 -6.99
N LYS A 90 17.20 -11.94 -5.71
CA LYS A 90 18.43 -12.58 -5.21
C LYS A 90 19.71 -11.85 -5.63
N LYS A 91 20.09 -10.84 -4.83
CA LYS A 91 21.48 -10.34 -4.70
C LYS A 91 21.72 -10.02 -3.23
N ASP A 92 22.14 -11.01 -2.44
CA ASP A 92 22.78 -10.85 -1.12
C ASP A 92 22.10 -9.93 -0.09
N PHE A 93 20.79 -9.69 -0.18
CA PHE A 93 20.07 -8.91 0.82
C PHE A 93 19.45 -9.83 1.88
N PRO A 94 19.90 -9.79 3.14
CA PRO A 94 19.34 -10.65 4.17
C PRO A 94 17.87 -10.27 4.41
N PRO A 95 16.92 -11.24 4.40
CA PRO A 95 15.53 -10.97 4.78
C PRO A 95 15.40 -10.30 6.15
N LYS A 96 16.36 -10.55 7.04
CA LYS A 96 16.46 -9.91 8.35
C LYS A 96 16.64 -8.39 8.25
N THR A 97 17.50 -7.92 7.35
CA THR A 97 17.74 -6.48 7.12
C THR A 97 16.50 -5.79 6.56
N PHE A 98 15.75 -6.47 5.70
CA PHE A 98 14.47 -5.95 5.19
C PHE A 98 13.46 -5.76 6.32
N ILE A 99 13.33 -6.77 7.19
CA ILE A 99 12.42 -6.71 8.34
C ILE A 99 12.86 -5.62 9.34
N GLU A 100 14.15 -5.46 9.59
CA GLU A 100 14.68 -4.40 10.45
C GLU A 100 14.40 -3.00 9.88
N ASN A 101 14.62 -2.81 8.58
CA ASN A 101 14.29 -1.56 7.89
C ASN A 101 12.78 -1.26 7.96
N LEU A 102 11.94 -2.27 7.72
CA LEU A 102 10.50 -2.15 7.85
C LEU A 102 10.08 -1.79 9.28
N ALA A 103 10.72 -2.40 10.29
CA ALA A 103 10.46 -2.12 11.70
C ALA A 103 10.74 -0.64 12.04
N ASN A 104 11.83 -0.08 11.53
CA ASN A 104 12.18 1.33 11.71
C ASN A 104 11.18 2.29 11.06
N LEU A 105 10.46 1.84 10.03
CA LEU A 105 9.47 2.65 9.30
C LEU A 105 8.05 2.48 9.85
N LEU A 106 7.79 1.53 10.75
CA LEU A 106 6.48 1.30 11.37
C LEU A 106 5.83 2.58 11.96
N PRO A 107 6.56 3.49 12.64
CA PRO A 107 5.95 4.72 13.16
C PRO A 107 5.33 5.61 12.07
N LEU A 108 5.85 5.54 10.83
CA LEU A 108 5.34 6.30 9.70
C LEU A 108 3.99 5.75 9.19
N LEU A 109 3.63 4.51 9.51
CA LEU A 109 2.33 3.94 9.17
C LEU A 109 1.19 4.54 10.00
N ILE A 110 1.47 4.99 11.22
CA ILE A 110 0.46 5.47 12.16
C ILE A 110 0.03 6.89 11.77
N CYS A 111 -1.24 7.07 11.44
CA CYS A 111 -1.80 8.40 11.26
C CYS A 111 -1.94 9.12 12.61
N PRO A 112 -1.23 10.24 12.85
CA PRO A 112 -1.22 10.93 14.14
C PRO A 112 -2.57 11.55 14.47
N ASN A 113 -3.37 11.90 13.44
CA ASN A 113 -4.63 12.63 13.60
C ASN A 113 -5.86 11.71 13.69
N ARG A 114 -5.66 10.43 14.03
CA ARG A 114 -6.69 9.37 13.87
C ARG A 114 -7.63 9.20 15.05
N LYS A 115 -7.33 9.76 16.24
CA LYS A 115 -8.23 9.70 17.42
C LYS A 115 -9.65 10.25 17.16
N HIS A 116 -9.87 10.97 16.06
CA HIS A 116 -11.13 11.67 15.78
C HIS A 116 -11.88 11.21 14.51
N ARG A 117 -11.46 10.12 13.81
CA ARG A 117 -12.08 9.76 12.52
C ARG A 117 -12.47 8.27 12.41
N PRO A 118 -13.76 7.94 12.19
CA PRO A 118 -14.19 6.58 11.88
C PRO A 118 -13.72 6.16 10.47
N THR A 119 -13.45 4.87 10.30
CA THR A 119 -13.02 4.30 9.02
C THR A 119 -14.16 4.26 8.02
N SER A 120 -13.85 4.31 6.72
CA SER A 120 -14.87 4.24 5.66
C SER A 120 -15.70 2.96 5.75
N LEU A 121 -15.09 1.84 6.16
CA LEU A 121 -15.76 0.56 6.33
C LEU A 121 -16.77 0.61 7.47
N GLU A 122 -16.37 1.12 8.66
CA GLU A 122 -17.28 1.28 9.81
C GLU A 122 -18.48 2.16 9.47
N VAL A 123 -18.25 3.26 8.74
CA VAL A 123 -19.32 4.16 8.31
C VAL A 123 -20.25 3.48 7.30
N VAL A 124 -19.81 2.46 6.56
CA VAL A 124 -20.67 1.73 5.61
C VAL A 124 -21.41 0.60 6.34
N THR A 125 -20.71 -0.20 7.15
CA THR A 125 -21.31 -1.33 7.88
C THR A 125 -22.30 -0.88 8.95
N MET A 126 -22.16 0.32 9.52
CA MET A 126 -23.17 0.89 10.42
C MET A 126 -24.47 1.28 9.70
N PHE A 127 -24.45 1.53 8.39
CA PHE A 127 -25.68 1.77 7.62
C PHE A 127 -26.45 0.49 7.34
N ASP A 128 -25.78 -0.67 7.29
CA ASP A 128 -26.42 -1.96 7.04
C ASP A 128 -27.07 -2.57 8.30
N ALA A 129 -26.83 -1.99 9.48
CA ALA A 129 -27.31 -2.46 10.78
C ALA A 129 -28.58 -1.73 11.29
N VAL A 130 -29.20 -0.88 10.46
CA VAL A 130 -30.41 -0.11 10.78
C VAL A 130 -31.57 -0.56 9.90
#